data_AF-A0A7W6ICP0-F1
#
_entry.id   AF-A0A7W6ICP0-F1
#
_cell.length_a   1.000
_cell.length_b   1.000
_cell.length_c   1.000
_cell.angle_alpha   90.00
_cell.angle_beta   90.00
_cell.angle_gamma   90.00
#
_symmetry.space_group_name_H-M   'P 1'
#
loop_
_entity.id
_entity.type
_entity.pdbx_description
1 polymer ?
#
loop_
_entity_poly.entity_id
_entity_poly.type
_entity_poly.pdbx_seq_one_letter_code
_entity_poly.pdbx_strand_id
1 'polypeptide(L)'
;MSQPDENAPLSSFVQEEMINGVSETLSQCLEKLPRIVRLRLLAFMHLVENPDTMKASLEITPSGAMRLVLETEVLPCSKNRH
;
A
#
# COMPACT_ATOMS: atom_id res chain seq x y z
N MET A 1 41.74 6.06 -20.98
CA MET A 1 40.62 5.14 -21.27
C MET A 1 40.21 4.53 -19.94
N SER A 2 39.11 5.00 -19.35
CA SER A 2 38.60 4.48 -18.07
C SER A 2 37.98 3.10 -18.30
N GLN A 3 38.27 2.13 -17.43
CA GLN A 3 37.70 0.78 -17.49
C GLN A 3 36.17 0.83 -17.37
N PRO A 4 35.43 -0.06 -18.05
CA PRO A 4 34.00 -0.21 -17.80
C PRO A 4 33.82 -0.80 -16.40
N ASP A 5 32.90 -0.21 -15.64
CA ASP A 5 32.55 -0.63 -14.29
C ASP A 5 31.77 -1.97 -14.38
N GLU A 6 32.48 -3.09 -14.33
CA GLU A 6 31.93 -4.46 -14.49
C GLU A 6 31.00 -4.90 -13.34
N ASN A 7 30.83 -4.09 -12.30
CA ASN A 7 30.08 -4.45 -11.09
C ASN A 7 28.59 -4.03 -11.09
N ALA A 8 28.12 -3.29 -12.10
CA ALA A 8 26.73 -2.84 -12.18
C ALA A 8 25.65 -3.95 -12.32
N PRO A 9 25.87 -5.10 -13.00
CA PRO A 9 24.80 -6.07 -13.21
C PRO A 9 24.51 -6.94 -11.97
N LEU A 10 25.52 -7.20 -11.13
CA LEU A 10 25.34 -8.02 -9.93
C LEU A 10 24.60 -7.26 -8.82
N SER A 11 24.84 -5.95 -8.69
CA SER A 11 24.13 -5.13 -7.71
C SER A 11 22.65 -4.97 -8.05
N SER A 12 22.29 -4.85 -9.34
CA SER A 12 20.88 -4.79 -9.75
C SER A 12 20.16 -6.13 -9.53
N PHE A 13 20.84 -7.25 -9.81
CA PHE A 13 20.28 -8.59 -9.59
C PHE A 13 19.99 -8.85 -8.10
N VAL A 14 20.97 -8.56 -7.23
CA VAL A 14 20.80 -8.70 -5.78
C VAL A 14 19.69 -7.78 -5.27
N GLN A 15 19.58 -6.56 -5.81
CA GLN A 15 18.52 -5.63 -5.43
C GLN A 15 17.12 -6.14 -5.83
N GLU A 16 16.97 -6.69 -7.04
CA GLU A 16 15.71 -7.31 -7.47
C GLU A 16 15.34 -8.51 -6.60
N GLU A 17 16.30 -9.38 -6.29
CA GLU A 17 16.05 -10.55 -5.43
C GLU A 17 15.66 -10.15 -4.01
N MET A 18 16.29 -9.11 -3.45
CA MET A 18 15.89 -8.53 -2.17
C MET A 18 14.48 -7.94 -2.21
N ILE A 19 14.12 -7.22 -3.27
CA ILE A 19 12.77 -6.66 -3.44
C ILE A 19 11.74 -7.80 -3.51
N ASN A 20 12.03 -8.85 -4.28
CA ASN A 20 11.16 -10.02 -4.41
C ASN A 20 10.93 -10.70 -3.06
N GLY A 21 12.01 -10.95 -2.30
CA GLY A 21 11.90 -11.57 -0.97
C GLY A 21 11.13 -10.71 0.03
N VAL A 22 11.32 -9.39 0.01
CA VAL A 22 10.56 -8.45 0.85
C VAL A 22 9.09 -8.45 0.46
N SER A 23 8.79 -8.45 -0.85
CA SER A 23 7.43 -8.45 -1.38
C SER A 23 6.68 -9.72 -1.00
N GLU A 24 7.32 -10.88 -1.11
CA GLU A 24 6.74 -12.16 -0.70
C GLU A 24 6.50 -12.21 0.82
N THR A 25 7.46 -11.74 1.62
CA THR A 25 7.32 -11.66 3.07
C THR A 25 6.17 -10.74 3.48
N LEU A 26 6.03 -9.58 2.82
CA LEU A 26 4.93 -8.65 3.02
C LEU A 26 3.58 -9.29 2.67
N SER A 27 3.50 -9.99 1.54
CA SER A 27 2.28 -10.71 1.14
C SER A 27 1.84 -11.71 2.20
N GLN A 28 2.77 -12.55 2.68
CA GLN A 28 2.50 -13.52 3.75
C GLN A 28 2.10 -12.85 5.07
N CYS A 29 2.67 -11.69 5.40
CA CYS A 29 2.27 -10.91 6.58
C CYS A 29 0.86 -10.34 6.42
N LEU A 30 0.52 -9.79 5.26
CA LEU A 30 -0.79 -9.22 4.97
C LEU A 30 -1.90 -10.28 5.02
N GLU A 31 -1.63 -11.50 4.55
CA GLU A 31 -2.58 -12.62 4.62
C GLU A 31 -2.97 -13.00 6.05
N LYS A 32 -2.01 -12.90 6.99
CA LYS A 32 -2.21 -13.18 8.41
C LYS A 32 -3.00 -12.09 9.14
N LEU A 33 -3.18 -10.91 8.53
CA LEU A 33 -3.91 -9.82 9.15
C LEU A 33 -5.43 -10.07 9.11
N PRO A 34 -6.16 -9.70 10.20
CA PRO A 34 -7.61 -9.68 10.19
C PRO A 34 -8.14 -8.84 9.03
N ARG A 35 -9.29 -9.24 8.45
CA ARG A 35 -9.88 -8.55 7.28
C ARG A 35 -10.05 -7.05 7.49
N ILE A 36 -10.45 -6.64 8.69
CA ILE A 36 -10.61 -5.23 9.05
C ILE A 36 -9.29 -4.45 9.04
N VAL A 37 -8.18 -5.09 9.40
CA VAL A 37 -6.86 -4.46 9.39
C VAL A 37 -6.37 -4.27 7.96
N ARG A 38 -6.57 -5.27 7.08
CA ARG A 38 -6.25 -5.15 5.65
C ARG A 38 -7.00 -3.99 4.98
N LEU A 39 -8.29 -3.85 5.28
CA LEU A 39 -9.10 -2.73 4.76
C LEU A 39 -8.57 -1.37 5.25
N ARG A 40 -8.18 -1.26 6.52
CA ARG A 40 -7.57 -0.05 7.06
C ARG A 40 -6.23 0.28 6.40
N LEU A 41 -5.41 -0.74 6.17
CA LEU A 41 -4.10 -0.60 5.54
C LEU A 41 -4.24 -0.15 4.07
N LEU A 42 -5.19 -0.72 3.34
CA LEU A 42 -5.52 -0.32 1.98
C LEU A 42 -6.04 1.11 1.89
N ALA A 43 -6.92 1.50 2.81
CA ALA A 43 -7.40 2.87 2.89
C ALA A 43 -6.27 3.85 3.25
N PHE A 44 -5.39 3.49 4.19
CA PHE A 44 -4.22 4.30 4.52
C PHE A 44 -3.26 4.46 3.33
N MET A 45 -3.00 3.40 2.57
CA MET A 45 -2.22 3.48 1.33
C MET A 45 -2.85 4.44 0.32
N HIS A 46 -4.18 4.37 0.12
CA HIS A 46 -4.88 5.32 -0.76
C HIS A 46 -4.75 6.77 -0.29
N LEU A 47 -4.80 7.02 1.02
CA LEU A 47 -4.59 8.35 1.60
C LEU A 47 -3.18 8.88 1.35
N VAL A 48 -2.16 8.01 1.41
CA VAL A 48 -0.77 8.41 1.16
C VAL A 48 -0.53 8.68 -0.34
N GLU A 49 -1.09 7.86 -1.22
CA GLU A 49 -0.89 7.99 -2.67
C GLU A 49 -1.66 9.18 -3.26
N ASN A 50 -2.91 9.39 -2.84
CA ASN A 50 -3.79 10.41 -3.40
C ASN A 50 -4.58 11.12 -2.28
N PRO A 51 -3.91 11.94 -1.45
CA PRO A 51 -4.53 12.56 -0.28
C PRO A 51 -5.76 13.41 -0.63
N ASP A 52 -5.77 14.04 -1.81
CA ASP A 52 -6.87 14.89 -2.25
C ASP A 52 -8.14 14.12 -2.65
N THR A 53 -8.04 12.80 -2.88
CA THR A 53 -9.15 11.94 -3.32
C THR A 53 -9.90 11.24 -2.19
N MET A 54 -9.42 11.41 -0.96
CA MET A 54 -9.89 10.68 0.20
C MET A 54 -10.29 11.63 1.32
N LYS A 55 -11.59 11.67 1.62
CA LYS A 55 -12.13 12.40 2.76
C LYS A 55 -12.10 11.50 3.99
N ALA A 56 -11.43 11.96 5.03
CA ALA A 56 -11.41 11.27 6.32
C ALA A 56 -12.26 12.07 7.33
N SER A 57 -13.26 11.45 7.94
CA SER A 57 -13.98 12.02 9.08
C SER A 57 -13.79 11.13 10.30
N LEU A 58 -13.50 11.77 11.44
CA LEU A 58 -13.38 11.10 12.72
C LEU A 58 -14.58 11.50 13.58
N GLU A 59 -15.47 10.55 13.81
CA GLU A 59 -16.59 10.72 14.72
C GLU A 59 -16.20 10.21 16.11
N ILE A 60 -16.40 11.03 17.12
CA ILE A 60 -16.25 10.64 18.52
C ILE A 60 -17.64 10.65 19.14
N THR A 61 -18.11 9.48 19.55
CA THR A 61 -19.41 9.34 20.20
C THR A 61 -19.38 9.85 21.65
N PRO A 62 -20.53 10.19 22.25
CA PRO A 62 -20.60 10.60 23.67
C PRO A 62 -20.09 9.54 24.66
N SER A 63 -20.07 8.26 24.26
CA SER A 63 -19.48 7.17 25.07
C SER A 63 -17.95 7.09 24.95
N GLY A 64 -17.32 7.96 24.15
CA GLY A 64 -15.89 7.97 23.89
C GLY A 64 -15.44 6.98 22.80
N ALA A 65 -16.37 6.24 22.17
CA ALA A 65 -16.01 5.40 21.03
C ALA A 65 -15.67 6.28 19.81
N MET A 66 -14.57 5.94 19.14
CA MET A 66 -14.10 6.63 17.94
C MET A 66 -14.42 5.80 16.69
N ARG A 67 -14.93 6.48 15.65
CA ARG A 67 -15.20 5.90 14.34
C ARG A 67 -14.51 6.76 13.29
N LEU A 68 -13.53 6.18 12.61
CA LEU A 68 -12.89 6.78 11.45
C LEU A 68 -13.64 6.31 10.19
N VAL A 69 -14.25 7.24 9.48
CA VAL A 69 -14.89 7.01 8.18
C VAL A 69 -13.94 7.53 7.11
N LEU A 70 -13.69 6.67 6.13
CA LEU A 70 -12.80 6.94 5.01
C LEU A 70 -13.64 6.86 3.75
N GLU A 71 -13.90 8.02 3.15
CA GLU A 71 -14.66 8.16 1.91
C GLU A 71 -13.69 8.40 0.77
N THR A 72 -13.64 7.47 -0.18
CA THR A 72 -12.82 7.60 -1.37
C THR A 72 -13.73 7.98 -2.54
N GLU A 73 -13.39 9.04 -3.28
CA GLU A 73 -14.05 9.35 -4.55
C GLU A 73 -13.56 8.36 -5.63
N VAL A 74 -13.91 7.08 -5.50
CA VAL A 74 -13.63 6.11 -6.56
C VAL A 74 -14.60 6.39 -7.69
N LEU A 75 -14.17 7.16 -8.69
CA LEU A 75 -14.80 7.09 -10.01
C LEU A 75 -14.74 5.61 -10.43
N PRO A 76 -15.87 4.93 -10.63
CA PRO A 76 -15.85 3.52 -11.03
C PRO A 76 -15.08 3.44 -12.35
N CYS A 77 -13.91 2.81 -12.31
CA CYS A 77 -13.10 2.59 -13.50
C CYS A 77 -13.88 1.61 -14.39
N SER A 78 -14.40 2.11 -15.51
CA SER A 78 -15.23 1.36 -16.46
C SER A 78 -14.54 0.14 -17.10
N LYS A 79 -13.27 -0.12 -16.77
CA LYS A 79 -12.46 -1.22 -17.29
C LYS A 79 -12.64 -2.56 -16.58
N ASN A 80 -13.31 -2.60 -15.42
CA ASN A 80 -13.56 -3.85 -14.67
C ASN A 80 -15.04 -4.28 -14.73
N ARG A 81 -15.64 -4.30 -15.93
CA ARG A 81 -16.83 -5.11 -16.19
C ARG A 81 -16.38 -6.39 -16.89
N HIS A 82 -16.26 -7.46 -16.12
CA HIS A 82 -16.27 -8.82 -16.63
C HIS A 82 -17.60 -9.48 -16.25
#